data_AF-A0A7V2STT8-F1
#
_entry.id   AF-A0A7V2STT8-F1
#
_cell.length_a   1.000
_cell.length_b   1.000
_cell.length_c   1.000
_cell.angle_alpha   90.00
_cell.angle_beta   90.00
_cell.angle_gamma   90.00
#
_symmetry.space_group_name_H-M   'P 1'
#
loop_
_entity.id
_entity.type
_entity.pdbx_description
1 polymer ?
#
loop_
_entity_poly.entity_id
_entity_poly.type
_entity_poly.pdbx_seq_one_letter_code
_entity_poly.pdbx_strand_id
1 'polypeptide(L)'
;MKKLDRRQFIRNSGLISIAGLGGLQIGIGQPLIKGKGSSNSGKDLLIFIFLDGAMDGLNMVPPRSGVNYTEYATILRPNLHIPNNLSLTLNGINDFGFHPNATGFQSLYNQGKMAVVQATGMFEANRSHFEATAIIEQGKESAGLNYGTGWLTRYFNSSLSTSPDALIPSYVPTYNTTDAVLGDPTALVMGSPTEFALNSGNWAWE
;
A
#
# COMPACT_ATOMS: atom_id res chain seq x y z
N MET A 1 -20.06 5.60 -43.07
CA MET A 1 -20.25 5.14 -41.67
C MET A 1 -19.46 3.86 -41.48
N LYS A 2 -18.43 3.85 -40.62
CA LYS A 2 -17.58 2.65 -40.42
C LYS A 2 -18.40 1.58 -39.68
N LYS A 3 -18.55 0.39 -40.28
CA LYS A 3 -19.30 -0.74 -39.69
C LYS A 3 -18.44 -1.39 -38.60
N LEU A 4 -18.99 -1.51 -37.39
CA LEU A 4 -18.40 -2.23 -36.27
C LEU A 4 -18.39 -3.74 -36.58
N ASP A 5 -17.22 -4.38 -36.51
CA ASP A 5 -17.09 -5.83 -36.69
C ASP A 5 -17.24 -6.57 -35.35
N ARG A 6 -17.67 -7.84 -35.39
CA ARG A 6 -17.83 -8.76 -34.26
C ARG A 6 -16.63 -8.76 -33.31
N ARG A 7 -15.41 -8.68 -33.86
CA ARG A 7 -14.18 -8.62 -33.07
C ARG A 7 -14.02 -7.30 -32.30
N GLN A 8 -14.46 -6.18 -32.88
CA GLN A 8 -14.49 -4.88 -32.21
C GLN A 8 -15.63 -4.81 -31.19
N PHE A 9 -16.78 -5.42 -31.49
CA PHE A 9 -17.87 -5.57 -30.54
C PHE A 9 -17.42 -6.34 -29.29
N ILE A 10 -16.76 -7.49 -29.45
CA ILE A 10 -16.29 -8.29 -28.29
C ILE A 10 -15.17 -7.56 -27.51
N ARG A 11 -14.27 -6.85 -28.19
CA ARG A 11 -13.25 -6.02 -27.51
C ARG A 11 -13.88 -4.88 -26.70
N ASN A 12 -14.95 -4.28 -27.20
CA ASN A 12 -15.59 -3.13 -26.56
C ASN A 12 -16.67 -3.56 -25.54
N SER A 13 -17.27 -4.74 -25.70
CA SER A 13 -18.27 -5.28 -24.76
C SER A 13 -17.64 -5.88 -23.50
N GLY A 14 -16.32 -6.14 -23.49
CA GLY A 14 -15.57 -6.48 -22.28
C GLY A 14 -15.30 -5.29 -21.35
N LEU A 15 -15.64 -4.06 -21.77
CA LEU A 15 -15.45 -2.83 -20.98
C LEU A 15 -16.70 -2.39 -20.21
N ILE A 16 -17.80 -3.15 -20.27
CA ILE A 16 -19.05 -2.85 -19.56
C ILE A 16 -19.41 -4.04 -18.68
N SER A 17 -18.66 -4.24 -17.60
CA SER A 17 -19.04 -5.06 -16.44
C SER A 17 -18.08 -4.74 -15.30
N ILE A 18 -18.27 -3.58 -14.67
CA ILE A 18 -18.11 -3.28 -13.23
C ILE A 18 -18.73 -1.89 -13.07
N ALA A 19 -20.06 -1.85 -13.13
CA ALA A 19 -20.88 -0.72 -12.73
C ALA A 19 -22.04 -1.31 -11.91
N GLY A 20 -21.68 -1.90 -10.78
CA GLY A 20 -22.58 -2.61 -9.89
C GLY A 20 -21.76 -3.28 -8.82
N LEU A 21 -21.96 -2.85 -7.57
CA LEU A 21 -21.11 -3.05 -6.38
C LEU A 21 -19.91 -2.08 -6.35
N GLY A 22 -20.09 -1.01 -5.59
CA GLY A 22 -19.11 0.05 -5.41
C GLY A 22 -17.79 -0.48 -4.86
N GLY A 23 -16.73 -0.16 -5.57
CA GLY A 23 -15.37 -0.16 -5.08
C GLY A 23 -14.65 0.91 -5.87
N LEU A 24 -14.19 1.96 -5.18
CA LEU A 24 -13.20 2.88 -5.73
C LEU A 24 -12.00 2.03 -6.18
N GLN A 25 -11.92 1.73 -7.47
CA GLN A 25 -10.69 1.32 -8.10
C GLN A 25 -9.83 2.57 -8.20
N ILE A 26 -9.05 2.82 -7.14
CA ILE A 26 -8.05 3.87 -7.14
C ILE A 26 -7.14 3.60 -8.34
N GLY A 27 -7.19 4.49 -9.34
CA GLY A 27 -6.59 4.34 -10.66
C GLY A 27 -5.07 4.41 -10.69
N ILE A 28 -4.40 3.80 -9.72
CA ILE A 28 -2.95 3.63 -9.67
C ILE A 28 -2.66 2.15 -9.91
N GLY A 29 -2.50 1.77 -11.18
CA GLY A 29 -1.69 0.59 -11.50
C GLY A 29 -2.38 -0.66 -12.05
N GLN A 30 -3.17 -0.58 -13.13
CA GLN A 30 -3.33 -1.79 -13.95
C GLN A 30 -2.02 -2.27 -14.63
N PRO A 31 -1.06 -1.40 -15.03
CA PRO A 31 0.23 -1.88 -15.53
C PRO A 31 1.33 -1.99 -14.47
N LEU A 32 1.14 -1.43 -13.26
CA LEU A 32 2.10 -1.58 -12.15
C LEU A 32 1.83 -2.83 -11.30
N ILE A 33 0.57 -3.27 -11.19
CA ILE A 33 0.19 -4.48 -10.41
C ILE A 33 0.24 -5.74 -11.28
N LYS A 34 0.11 -5.62 -12.61
CA LYS A 34 0.61 -6.67 -13.53
C LYS A 34 2.12 -6.54 -13.66
N GLY A 35 2.82 -6.86 -12.58
CA GLY A 35 4.19 -7.31 -12.67
C GLY A 35 4.26 -8.30 -13.83
N LYS A 36 5.16 -8.06 -14.78
CA LYS A 36 5.44 -8.95 -15.90
C LYS A 36 6.17 -10.22 -15.39
N GLY A 37 5.68 -10.76 -14.28
CA GLY A 37 6.11 -12.00 -13.67
C GLY A 37 5.59 -13.13 -14.52
N SER A 38 6.52 -13.95 -15.02
CA SER A 38 6.26 -15.27 -15.55
C SER A 38 5.21 -15.97 -14.68
N SER A 39 4.26 -16.67 -15.31
CA SER A 39 3.14 -17.40 -14.70
C SER A 39 3.57 -18.54 -13.77
N ASN A 40 4.24 -18.22 -12.67
CA ASN A 40 4.44 -19.10 -11.52
C ASN A 40 3.41 -18.71 -10.47
N SER A 41 2.16 -19.13 -10.72
CA SER A 41 0.95 -18.82 -9.96
C SER A 41 0.90 -19.45 -8.57
N GLY A 42 1.92 -19.23 -7.73
CA GLY A 42 1.93 -19.82 -6.38
C GLY A 42 2.88 -19.20 -5.36
N LYS A 43 3.44 -18.00 -5.61
CA LYS A 43 4.49 -17.43 -4.73
C LYS A 43 4.43 -15.92 -4.50
N ASP A 44 3.31 -15.26 -4.79
CA ASP A 44 3.19 -13.82 -4.56
C ASP A 44 2.86 -13.57 -3.09
N LEU A 45 3.91 -13.28 -2.30
CA LEU A 45 3.79 -12.88 -0.90
C LEU A 45 3.67 -11.35 -0.82
N LEU A 46 2.57 -10.87 -0.25
CA LEU A 46 2.43 -9.46 0.15
C LEU A 46 2.90 -9.30 1.60
N ILE A 47 3.91 -8.46 1.81
CA ILE A 47 4.31 -8.01 3.14
C ILE A 47 3.82 -6.57 3.30
N PHE A 48 2.86 -6.36 4.18
CA PHE A 48 2.39 -5.03 4.57
C PHE A 48 3.09 -4.61 5.87
N ILE A 49 3.83 -3.51 5.82
CA ILE A 49 4.50 -2.93 6.98
C ILE A 49 3.90 -1.55 7.21
N PHE A 50 3.17 -1.40 8.31
CA PHE A 50 2.71 -0.12 8.79
C PHE A 50 3.73 0.44 9.79
N LEU A 51 4.13 1.71 9.62
CA LEU A 51 5.12 2.36 10.48
C LEU A 51 4.43 3.42 11.35
N ASP A 52 4.16 3.09 12.61
CA ASP A 52 3.47 3.92 13.62
C ASP A 52 4.26 5.15 14.13
N GLY A 53 5.16 5.71 13.32
CA GLY A 53 6.23 6.61 13.78
C GLY A 53 6.09 8.09 13.39
N ALA A 54 4.91 8.55 12.96
CA ALA A 54 4.69 9.91 12.45
C ALA A 54 5.82 10.42 11.53
N MET A 55 6.18 9.58 10.53
CA MET A 55 7.26 9.90 9.61
C MET A 55 6.94 11.18 8.85
N ASP A 56 7.89 12.10 8.88
CA ASP A 56 7.84 13.30 8.09
C ASP A 56 8.12 12.99 6.61
N GLY A 57 7.06 12.84 5.82
CA GLY A 57 7.15 12.53 4.38
C GLY A 57 7.90 13.60 3.55
N LEU A 58 7.80 14.87 3.91
CA LEU A 58 8.48 15.97 3.22
C LEU A 58 9.99 15.98 3.49
N ASN A 59 10.45 15.45 4.63
CA ASN A 59 11.88 15.24 4.87
C ASN A 59 12.35 13.84 4.45
N MET A 60 11.44 12.86 4.35
CA MET A 60 11.78 11.53 3.84
C MET A 60 12.10 11.59 2.35
N VAL A 61 11.26 12.27 1.59
CA VAL A 61 11.39 12.41 0.12
C VAL A 61 11.27 13.89 -0.27
N PRO A 62 12.29 14.72 0.06
CA PRO A 62 12.22 16.15 -0.14
C PRO A 62 12.18 16.50 -1.64
N PRO A 63 11.43 17.55 -2.04
CA PRO A 63 11.62 18.16 -3.34
C PRO A 63 13.03 18.77 -3.40
N ARG A 64 13.60 18.83 -4.60
CA ARG A 64 14.97 19.31 -4.84
C ARG A 64 15.06 20.48 -5.82
N SER A 65 13.98 20.77 -6.54
CA SER A 65 13.96 21.76 -7.62
C SER A 65 12.68 22.61 -7.60
N GLY A 66 12.73 23.73 -8.31
CA GLY A 66 11.56 24.53 -8.66
C GLY A 66 10.83 25.20 -7.48
N VAL A 67 9.56 25.52 -7.73
CA VAL A 67 8.67 26.17 -6.75
C VAL A 67 8.47 25.28 -5.51
N ASN A 68 8.37 23.96 -5.70
CA ASN A 68 8.16 23.00 -4.62
C ASN A 68 9.34 22.99 -3.64
N TYR A 69 10.59 23.06 -4.11
CA TYR A 69 11.75 23.20 -3.22
C TYR A 69 11.71 24.52 -2.44
N THR A 70 11.33 25.62 -3.11
CA THR A 70 11.27 26.94 -2.47
C THR A 70 10.21 26.95 -1.36
N GLU A 71 9.01 26.46 -1.64
CA GLU A 71 7.93 26.34 -0.66
C GLU A 71 8.29 25.40 0.50
N TYR A 72 8.88 24.24 0.18
CA TYR A 72 9.39 23.30 1.17
C TYR A 72 10.41 23.97 2.10
N ALA A 73 11.42 24.62 1.54
CA ALA A 73 12.54 25.17 2.31
C ALA A 73 12.19 26.44 3.08
N THR A 74 11.24 27.27 2.60
CA THR A 74 10.95 28.59 3.19
C THR A 74 9.66 28.65 4.00
N ILE A 75 8.65 27.85 3.65
CA ILE A 75 7.31 27.91 4.28
C ILE A 75 7.07 26.65 5.12
N LEU A 76 7.21 25.47 4.51
CA LEU A 76 6.82 24.21 5.17
C LEU A 76 7.86 23.76 6.20
N ARG A 77 9.16 23.98 5.92
CA ARG A 77 10.30 23.52 6.75
C ARG A 77 11.44 24.53 6.88
N PRO A 78 11.17 25.80 7.25
CA PRO A 78 12.21 26.82 7.37
C PRO A 78 13.44 26.36 8.18
N ASN A 79 13.21 25.65 9.28
CA ASN A 79 14.27 25.20 10.19
C ASN A 79 14.67 23.72 10.05
N LEU A 80 13.95 22.95 9.24
CA LEU A 80 14.07 21.48 9.16
C LEU A 80 14.35 20.98 7.74
N HIS A 81 14.40 21.87 6.75
CA HIS A 81 14.62 21.47 5.37
C HIS A 81 15.99 20.80 5.20
N ILE A 82 16.05 19.84 4.29
CA ILE A 82 17.29 19.15 3.94
C ILE A 82 17.93 19.91 2.78
N PRO A 83 19.13 20.47 2.94
CA PRO A 83 19.87 21.09 1.86
C PRO A 83 20.10 20.13 0.69
N ASN A 84 20.01 20.64 -0.54
CA ASN A 84 20.15 19.82 -1.76
C ASN A 84 21.47 19.06 -1.89
N ASN A 85 22.55 19.58 -1.29
CA ASN A 85 23.85 18.91 -1.27
C ASN A 85 23.91 17.73 -0.28
N LEU A 86 22.97 17.65 0.68
CA LEU A 86 22.85 16.54 1.62
C LEU A 86 21.81 15.51 1.19
N SER A 87 20.72 15.95 0.54
CA SER A 87 19.69 15.02 0.07
C SER A 87 20.26 14.06 -0.99
N LEU A 88 19.88 12.79 -0.87
CA LEU A 88 20.29 11.72 -1.78
C LEU A 88 19.56 11.83 -3.11
N THR A 89 20.30 11.80 -4.23
CA THR A 89 19.73 11.86 -5.59
C THR A 89 19.13 10.52 -6.04
N LEU A 90 18.18 10.59 -6.96
CA LEU A 90 17.49 9.42 -7.52
C LEU A 90 17.80 9.27 -9.01
N ASN A 91 17.95 8.03 -9.47
CA ASN A 91 18.14 7.76 -10.88
C ASN A 91 16.85 8.07 -11.66
N GLY A 92 16.97 8.88 -12.72
CA GLY A 92 15.85 9.20 -13.61
C GLY A 92 14.88 10.27 -13.09
N ILE A 93 15.07 10.80 -11.87
CA ILE A 93 14.28 11.91 -11.31
C ILE A 93 15.22 12.92 -10.64
N ASN A 94 15.06 14.20 -11.01
CA ASN A 94 15.82 15.32 -10.42
C ASN A 94 14.99 16.16 -9.44
N ASP A 95 13.67 16.06 -9.50
CA ASP A 95 12.76 16.91 -8.72
C ASP A 95 12.61 16.47 -7.27
N PHE A 96 12.98 15.22 -6.95
CA PHE A 96 12.92 14.65 -5.62
C PHE A 96 14.22 13.93 -5.26
N GLY A 97 14.46 13.82 -3.96
CA GLY A 97 15.53 13.00 -3.39
C GLY A 97 15.05 12.20 -2.20
N PHE A 98 15.97 11.51 -1.54
CA PHE A 98 15.73 10.92 -0.21
C PHE A 98 16.47 11.69 0.89
N HIS A 99 16.00 11.49 2.12
CA HIS A 99 16.72 11.86 3.33
C HIS A 99 18.17 11.29 3.32
N PRO A 100 19.20 12.00 3.83
CA PRO A 100 20.59 11.53 3.85
C PRO A 100 20.79 10.13 4.45
N ASN A 101 20.00 9.80 5.48
CA ASN A 101 20.05 8.51 6.18
C ASN A 101 19.26 7.38 5.48
N ALA A 102 18.49 7.69 4.43
CA ALA A 102 17.64 6.71 3.72
C ALA A 102 18.39 6.01 2.58
N THR A 103 19.67 5.70 2.78
CA THR A 103 20.55 5.07 1.76
C THR A 103 20.04 3.71 1.29
N GLY A 104 19.42 2.93 2.20
CA GLY A 104 18.76 1.67 1.85
C GLY A 104 17.61 1.85 0.85
N PHE A 105 16.75 2.85 1.08
CA PHE A 105 15.65 3.17 0.15
C PHE A 105 16.16 3.72 -1.18
N GLN A 106 17.18 4.58 -1.15
CA GLN A 106 17.84 5.07 -2.37
C GLN A 106 18.37 3.91 -3.21
N SER A 107 19.02 2.92 -2.58
CA SER A 107 19.54 1.73 -3.27
C SER A 107 18.42 0.91 -3.92
N LEU A 108 17.31 0.67 -3.21
CA LEU A 108 16.16 -0.05 -3.76
C LEU A 108 15.52 0.71 -4.93
N TYR A 109 15.34 2.02 -4.79
CA TYR A 109 14.79 2.87 -5.86
C TYR A 109 15.68 2.85 -7.10
N ASN A 110 16.98 3.08 -6.93
CA ASN A 110 17.94 3.12 -8.04
C ASN A 110 18.10 1.76 -8.75
N GLN A 111 17.77 0.65 -8.07
CA GLN A 111 17.70 -0.69 -8.65
C GLN A 111 16.35 -1.00 -9.32
N GLY A 112 15.38 -0.09 -9.31
CA GLY A 112 14.02 -0.31 -9.84
C GLY A 112 13.18 -1.27 -8.99
N LYS A 113 13.52 -1.45 -7.71
CA LYS A 113 12.83 -2.36 -6.76
C LYS A 113 11.90 -1.64 -5.79
N MET A 114 11.78 -0.32 -5.90
CA MET A 114 10.93 0.51 -5.04
C MET A 114 10.23 1.55 -5.89
N ALA A 115 8.97 1.82 -5.55
CA ALA A 115 8.23 2.99 -6.01
C ALA A 115 7.85 3.84 -4.80
N VAL A 116 7.81 5.15 -4.99
CA VAL A 116 7.29 6.10 -4.01
C VAL A 116 6.02 6.70 -4.59
N VAL A 117 4.93 6.65 -3.83
CA VAL A 117 3.68 7.32 -4.19
C VAL A 117 3.55 8.54 -3.27
N GLN A 118 3.50 9.72 -3.88
CA GLN A 118 3.37 11.00 -3.20
C GLN A 118 1.93 11.49 -3.24
N ALA A 119 1.63 12.50 -2.41
CA ALA A 119 0.30 13.12 -2.33
C ALA A 119 -0.81 12.10 -1.98
N THR A 120 -0.47 11.10 -1.17
CA THR A 120 -1.40 10.13 -0.59
C THR A 120 -1.60 10.43 0.88
N GLY A 121 -2.83 10.31 1.36
CA GLY A 121 -3.15 10.53 2.76
C GLY A 121 -4.65 10.75 2.95
N MET A 122 -5.00 11.30 4.09
CA MET A 122 -6.37 11.65 4.44
C MET A 122 -6.75 13.01 3.82
N PHE A 123 -8.01 13.16 3.39
CA PHE A 123 -8.53 14.42 2.87
C PHE A 123 -8.60 15.51 3.95
N GLU A 124 -8.96 15.11 5.17
CA GLU A 124 -9.07 16.02 6.30
C GLU A 124 -8.01 15.72 7.36
N ALA A 125 -7.45 16.77 7.94
CA ALA A 125 -6.49 16.64 9.02
C ALA A 125 -7.18 16.12 10.28
N ASN A 126 -6.60 15.10 10.90
CA ASN A 126 -7.08 14.53 12.15
C ASN A 126 -6.03 14.71 13.26
N ARG A 127 -6.46 15.02 14.47
CA ARG A 127 -5.62 15.12 15.67
C ARG A 127 -5.60 13.84 16.52
N SER A 128 -6.46 12.88 16.22
CA SER A 128 -6.52 11.57 16.84
C SER A 128 -5.66 10.57 16.06
N HIS A 129 -4.60 10.08 16.69
CA HIS A 129 -3.74 9.05 16.10
C HIS A 129 -4.50 7.75 15.84
N PHE A 130 -5.37 7.35 16.78
CA PHE A 130 -6.17 6.12 16.66
C PHE A 130 -7.14 6.18 15.48
N GLU A 131 -7.83 7.30 15.31
CA GLU A 131 -8.81 7.45 14.24
C GLU A 131 -8.12 7.64 12.89
N ALA A 132 -7.00 8.37 12.82
CA ALA A 132 -6.20 8.47 11.59
C ALA A 132 -5.68 7.11 11.13
N THR A 133 -5.17 6.30 12.07
CA THR A 133 -4.72 4.93 11.80
C THR A 133 -5.86 4.09 11.28
N ALA A 134 -7.01 4.08 11.96
CA ALA A 134 -8.20 3.35 11.53
C ALA A 134 -8.69 3.80 10.13
N ILE A 135 -8.60 5.09 9.79
CA ILE A 135 -8.96 5.58 8.45
C ILE A 135 -8.02 5.01 7.39
N ILE A 136 -6.70 5.02 7.63
CA ILE A 136 -5.71 4.50 6.69
C ILE A 136 -5.84 2.98 6.55
N GLU A 137 -5.93 2.26 7.67
CA GLU A 137 -6.05 0.81 7.72
C GLU A 137 -7.39 0.31 7.13
N GLN A 138 -8.49 1.03 7.33
CA GLN A 138 -9.75 0.69 6.66
C GLN A 138 -9.81 1.20 5.21
N GLY A 139 -8.88 2.08 4.80
CA GLY A 139 -8.87 2.73 3.49
C GLY A 139 -10.09 3.63 3.28
N LYS A 140 -10.44 4.43 4.29
CA LYS A 140 -11.61 5.33 4.31
C LYS A 140 -11.24 6.72 3.81
N GLU A 141 -12.24 7.42 3.26
CA GLU A 141 -12.09 8.82 2.85
C GLU A 141 -12.13 9.77 4.07
N SER A 142 -12.92 9.44 5.10
CA SER A 142 -13.07 10.24 6.31
C SER A 142 -13.49 9.40 7.53
N ALA A 143 -13.41 10.02 8.71
CA ALA A 143 -13.75 9.40 10.00
C ALA A 143 -15.19 8.88 10.10
N GLY A 144 -16.15 9.62 9.53
CA GLY A 144 -17.58 9.32 9.65
C GLY A 144 -18.08 8.16 8.80
N LEU A 145 -17.25 7.65 7.88
CA LEU A 145 -17.59 6.49 7.06
C LEU A 145 -17.25 5.20 7.81
N ASN A 146 -18.12 4.20 7.65
CA ASN A 146 -17.87 2.87 8.18
C ASN A 146 -18.07 1.84 7.05
N TYR A 147 -16.98 1.21 6.64
CA TYR A 147 -17.01 0.13 5.64
C TYR A 147 -17.13 -1.25 6.28
N GLY A 148 -17.03 -1.35 7.61
CA GLY A 148 -17.09 -2.61 8.38
C GLY A 148 -15.94 -3.58 8.08
N THR A 149 -15.00 -3.22 7.22
CA THR A 149 -13.91 -4.08 6.74
C THR A 149 -12.64 -3.28 6.47
N GLY A 150 -11.49 -3.95 6.56
CA GLY A 150 -10.19 -3.42 6.24
C GLY A 150 -9.91 -3.36 4.73
N TRP A 151 -8.96 -2.52 4.30
CA TRP A 151 -8.64 -2.45 2.87
C TRP A 151 -7.96 -3.74 2.37
N LEU A 152 -7.13 -4.41 3.19
CA LEU A 152 -6.53 -5.70 2.84
C LEU A 152 -7.59 -6.80 2.76
N THR A 153 -8.57 -6.82 3.67
CA THR A 153 -9.71 -7.74 3.58
C THR A 153 -10.43 -7.61 2.24
N ARG A 154 -10.74 -6.37 1.84
CA ARG A 154 -11.39 -6.11 0.53
C ARG A 154 -10.48 -6.47 -0.64
N TYR A 155 -9.18 -6.21 -0.52
CA TYR A 155 -8.20 -6.59 -1.53
C TYR A 155 -8.15 -8.11 -1.72
N PHE A 156 -7.98 -8.89 -0.65
CA PHE A 156 -7.93 -10.35 -0.72
C PHE A 156 -9.23 -10.93 -1.28
N ASN A 157 -10.39 -10.45 -0.83
CA ASN A 157 -11.69 -10.90 -1.34
C ASN A 157 -11.93 -10.62 -2.83
N SER A 158 -11.31 -9.58 -3.39
CA SER A 158 -11.57 -9.12 -4.78
C SER A 158 -10.49 -9.50 -5.79
N SER A 159 -9.23 -9.67 -5.34
CA SER A 159 -8.07 -9.79 -6.23
C SER A 159 -7.38 -11.14 -6.18
N LEU A 160 -7.54 -11.87 -5.08
CA LEU A 160 -6.89 -13.15 -4.85
C LEU A 160 -7.97 -14.19 -4.58
N SER A 161 -8.15 -15.14 -5.50
CA SER A 161 -8.81 -16.38 -5.13
C SER A 161 -7.84 -17.08 -4.17
N THR A 162 -8.05 -16.93 -2.86
CA THR A 162 -7.28 -17.70 -1.88
C THR A 162 -7.34 -19.16 -2.31
N SER A 163 -6.17 -19.76 -2.52
CA SER A 163 -6.11 -21.17 -2.92
C SER A 163 -6.87 -21.99 -1.88
N PRO A 164 -7.74 -22.94 -2.28
CA PRO A 164 -8.35 -23.88 -1.34
C PRO A 164 -7.31 -24.62 -0.46
N ASP A 165 -6.06 -24.71 -0.94
CA ASP A 165 -4.95 -25.37 -0.24
C ASP A 165 -4.15 -24.44 0.68
N ALA A 166 -4.51 -23.16 0.79
CA ALA A 166 -3.79 -22.21 1.64
C ALA A 166 -4.07 -22.50 3.12
N LEU A 167 -3.08 -23.03 3.84
CA LEU A 167 -3.18 -23.32 5.27
C LEU A 167 -3.26 -22.05 6.13
N ILE A 168 -2.53 -21.00 5.76
CA ILE A 168 -2.52 -19.69 6.42
C ILE A 168 -2.51 -18.63 5.32
N PRO A 169 -3.68 -18.17 4.86
CA PRO A 169 -3.77 -17.21 3.75
C PRO A 169 -3.41 -15.78 4.17
N SER A 170 -3.55 -15.45 5.46
CA SER A 170 -3.26 -14.15 6.02
C SER A 170 -2.68 -14.31 7.42
N TYR A 171 -1.60 -13.59 7.70
CA TYR A 171 -0.85 -13.65 8.95
C TYR A 171 -0.49 -12.25 9.44
N VAL A 172 -0.80 -11.96 10.71
CA VAL A 172 -0.54 -10.65 11.32
C VAL A 172 0.30 -10.83 12.60
N PRO A 173 1.62 -10.57 12.55
CA PRO A 173 2.52 -10.71 13.69
C PRO A 173 2.41 -9.53 14.66
N THR A 174 1.35 -9.49 15.47
CA THR A 174 1.08 -8.40 16.41
C THR A 174 0.18 -8.87 17.54
N TYR A 175 0.19 -8.13 18.65
CA TYR A 175 -0.66 -8.39 19.81
C TYR A 175 -2.11 -7.89 19.62
N ASN A 176 -2.33 -6.92 18.72
CA ASN A 176 -3.65 -6.36 18.42
C ASN A 176 -3.93 -6.48 16.92
N THR A 177 -5.11 -6.94 16.55
CA THR A 177 -5.51 -7.03 15.14
C THR A 177 -5.47 -5.64 14.48
N THR A 178 -4.73 -5.50 13.38
CA THR A 178 -4.78 -4.28 12.54
C THR A 178 -6.14 -4.15 11.88
N ASP A 179 -6.67 -2.92 11.77
CA ASP A 179 -7.91 -2.67 11.05
C ASP A 179 -7.76 -2.96 9.55
N ALA A 180 -6.52 -3.13 9.05
CA ALA A 180 -6.25 -3.43 7.64
C ALA A 180 -6.84 -4.77 7.22
N VAL A 181 -6.91 -5.74 8.14
CA VAL A 181 -7.53 -7.05 7.94
C VAL A 181 -8.88 -7.18 8.65
N LEU A 182 -9.49 -6.07 9.07
CA LEU A 182 -10.78 -6.11 9.75
C LEU A 182 -11.83 -6.85 8.90
N GLY A 183 -12.52 -7.81 9.50
CA GLY A 183 -13.53 -8.62 8.82
C GLY A 183 -12.97 -9.74 7.94
N ASP A 184 -11.67 -10.01 7.95
CA ASP A 184 -11.08 -11.21 7.34
C ASP A 184 -11.20 -12.40 8.33
N PRO A 185 -12.06 -13.40 8.06
CA PRO A 185 -12.21 -14.56 8.95
C PRO A 185 -11.01 -15.53 8.86
N THR A 186 -10.09 -15.31 7.93
CA THR A 186 -8.93 -16.18 7.67
C THR A 186 -7.61 -15.61 8.17
N ALA A 187 -7.62 -14.39 8.71
CA ALA A 187 -6.45 -13.76 9.31
C ALA A 187 -6.07 -14.44 10.63
N LEU A 188 -4.87 -15.02 10.67
CA LEU A 188 -4.26 -15.51 11.91
C LEU A 188 -3.47 -14.38 12.57
N VAL A 189 -3.88 -13.97 13.76
CA VAL A 189 -3.20 -12.92 14.54
C VAL A 189 -2.49 -13.54 15.73
N MET A 190 -1.18 -13.31 15.83
CA MET A 190 -0.39 -13.75 16.98
C MET A 190 0.82 -12.85 17.18
N GLY A 191 1.29 -12.73 18.42
CA GLY A 191 2.39 -11.82 18.76
C GLY A 191 3.74 -12.19 18.13
N SER A 192 4.00 -13.48 17.90
CA SER A 192 5.21 -13.94 17.25
C SER A 192 4.99 -15.17 16.36
N PRO A 193 5.61 -15.24 15.16
CA PRO A 193 5.59 -16.45 14.34
C PRO A 193 6.25 -17.64 15.04
N THR A 194 7.20 -17.39 15.95
CA THR A 194 7.89 -18.46 16.68
C THR A 194 7.00 -19.15 17.71
N GLU A 195 5.90 -18.51 18.09
CA GLU A 195 4.88 -19.09 18.99
C GLU A 195 3.89 -19.98 18.23
N PHE A 196 3.95 -19.99 16.89
CA PHE A 196 3.13 -20.88 16.08
C PHE A 196 3.66 -22.32 16.14
N ALA A 197 2.91 -23.20 16.78
CA ALA A 197 3.26 -24.61 16.88
C ALA A 197 2.04 -25.48 16.59
N LEU A 198 1.97 -26.10 15.41
CA LEU A 198 0.85 -26.99 15.04
C LEU A 198 0.76 -28.28 15.89
N ASN A 199 1.81 -28.60 16.65
CA ASN A 199 1.96 -29.88 17.36
C ASN A 199 2.54 -29.70 18.78
N SER A 200 2.10 -28.68 19.52
CA SER A 200 2.48 -28.56 20.93
C SER A 200 1.38 -27.92 21.77
N GLY A 201 1.14 -28.46 22.96
CA GLY A 201 0.11 -27.99 23.90
C GLY A 201 -1.06 -28.96 24.07
N ASN A 202 -2.08 -28.59 24.84
CA ASN A 202 -3.25 -29.42 25.20
C ASN A 202 -4.13 -29.83 24.01
N TRP A 203 -3.79 -29.39 22.80
CA TRP A 203 -4.54 -29.54 21.54
C TRP A 203 -3.67 -30.15 20.44
N ALA A 204 -2.47 -30.64 20.77
CA ALA A 204 -1.68 -31.44 19.85
C ALA A 204 -2.41 -32.75 19.54
N TRP A 205 -2.64 -33.00 18.26
CA TRP A 205 -3.11 -34.28 17.73
C TRP A 205 -2.00 -35.32 17.91
N GLU A 206 -2.30 -36.43 18.58
CA GLU A 206 -1.41 -37.60 18.69
C GLU A 206 -1.01 -38.16 17.32
#